data_AF-B4F148-F1
#
_entry.id   AF-B4F148-F1
#
_cell.length_a   1.000
_cell.length_b   1.000
_cell.length_c   1.000
_cell.angle_alpha   90.00
_cell.angle_beta   90.00
_cell.angle_gamma   90.00
#
_symmetry.space_group_name_H-M   'P 1'
#
loop_
_entity.id
_entity.type
_entity.pdbx_description
1 polymer ?
#
loop_
_entity_poly.entity_id
_entity_poly.type
_entity_poly.pdbx_seq_one_letter_code
_entity_poly.pdbx_strand_id
1 'polypeptide(L)'
;MLILTSLILFFLPITFYKSNLMKLFLVIYAYPIFIIFIMCFNYDVGRIIKQIGLNYYNKQDMITSIIPLVISYIFILIISLSYRKTIFSLKTISLGIPVRCILFFLFLLISFIAYPKAMGISDTIRYNLIFGSWGGVFNVLSIFILFSKSKKYDVINILTYTILIICFLSGERADTIITIILLFLLKKDSNGNITERKINIIKLFLILISFSILASIIGAARSNIQIQDISLFITKSLLSVGTVVDVIHVYLSSIWYVEHNGNSFTPLFNIIKSFIPLAGGGGVSSEENITWFLNNYIHNVGGGLFYSPFYIAFSSYGVILFNIIYFLFFTFTFKNKNNYIKYIFIVFYIMQCRIQWYGITYFFTSFKLTLLFLIIIYFLKKFPKKLSNEKNIIHK
;
A
#
# COMPACT_ATOMS: atom_id res chain seq x y z
N MET A 1 23.38 -20.73 1.64
CA MET A 1 23.33 -20.51 3.10
C MET A 1 22.83 -19.10 3.45
N LEU A 2 23.41 -18.04 2.88
CA LEU A 2 23.10 -16.65 3.24
C LEU A 2 21.65 -16.20 3.00
N ILE A 3 21.06 -16.57 1.85
CA ILE A 3 19.64 -16.32 1.56
C ILE A 3 18.75 -17.01 2.61
N LEU A 4 19.06 -18.26 2.96
CA LEU A 4 18.34 -19.01 3.98
C LEU A 4 18.42 -18.32 5.36
N THR A 5 19.60 -17.86 5.76
CA THR A 5 19.80 -17.12 7.02
C THR A 5 18.99 -15.83 7.06
N SER A 6 18.99 -15.06 5.96
CA SER A 6 18.20 -13.82 5.87
C SER A 6 16.69 -14.09 5.87
N LEU A 7 16.24 -15.17 5.21
CA LEU A 7 14.85 -15.59 5.24
C LEU A 7 14.41 -15.95 6.66
N ILE A 8 15.25 -16.67 7.41
CA ILE A 8 14.99 -16.98 8.82
C ILE A 8 14.95 -15.68 9.64
N LEU A 9 15.96 -14.83 9.54
CA LEU A 9 16.08 -13.64 10.39
C LEU A 9 14.93 -12.65 10.19
N PHE A 10 14.52 -12.42 8.94
CA PHE A 10 13.49 -11.44 8.63
C PHE A 10 12.07 -12.00 8.66
N PHE A 11 11.87 -13.28 8.32
CA PHE A 11 10.52 -13.84 8.16
C PHE A 11 10.11 -14.84 9.26
N LEU A 12 11.03 -15.39 10.05
CA LEU A 12 10.67 -16.24 11.20
C LEU A 12 9.77 -15.51 12.22
N PRO A 13 10.04 -14.24 12.59
CA PRO A 13 9.22 -13.55 13.59
C PRO A 13 7.74 -13.44 13.21
N ILE A 14 7.43 -13.51 11.91
CA ILE A 14 6.09 -13.44 11.34
C ILE A 14 5.23 -14.64 11.78
N THR A 15 5.87 -15.78 12.05
CA THR A 15 5.17 -17.00 12.49
C THR A 15 4.54 -16.87 13.88
N PHE A 16 5.02 -15.94 14.72
CA PHE A 16 4.49 -15.71 16.07
C PHE A 16 3.12 -15.02 16.10
N TYR A 17 2.67 -14.47 14.97
CA TYR A 17 1.43 -13.69 14.89
C TYR A 17 0.23 -14.59 14.53
N LYS A 18 -0.94 -14.33 15.13
CA LYS A 18 -2.21 -14.98 14.74
C LYS A 18 -2.87 -14.27 13.57
N SER A 19 -2.85 -12.94 13.55
CA SER A 19 -3.41 -12.12 12.47
C SER A 19 -2.62 -12.30 11.17
N ASN A 20 -3.31 -12.66 10.08
CA ASN A 20 -2.74 -12.69 8.74
C ASN A 20 -2.46 -11.28 8.21
N LEU A 21 -3.22 -10.28 8.65
CA LEU A 21 -2.97 -8.89 8.28
C LEU A 21 -1.65 -8.40 8.86
N MET A 22 -1.40 -8.67 10.15
CA MET A 22 -0.12 -8.32 10.78
C MET A 22 1.04 -9.06 10.10
N LYS A 23 0.86 -10.35 9.76
CA LYS A 23 1.89 -11.11 9.06
C LYS A 23 2.27 -10.48 7.73
N LEU A 24 1.28 -10.20 6.89
CA LEU A 24 1.53 -9.63 5.58
C LEU A 24 2.13 -8.22 5.68
N PHE A 25 1.69 -7.39 6.63
CA PHE A 25 2.33 -6.10 6.87
C PHE A 25 3.83 -6.23 7.19
N LEU A 26 4.19 -7.16 8.08
CA LEU A 26 5.60 -7.43 8.42
C LEU A 26 6.38 -7.98 7.23
N VAL A 27 5.77 -8.83 6.39
CA VAL A 27 6.38 -9.30 5.13
C VAL A 27 6.70 -8.13 4.21
N ILE A 28 5.74 -7.25 3.95
CA ILE A 28 5.93 -6.10 3.04
C ILE A 28 7.04 -5.19 3.57
N TYR A 29 7.07 -4.93 4.88
CA TYR A 29 8.09 -4.10 5.52
C TYR A 29 9.48 -4.73 5.50
N ALA A 30 9.58 -6.04 5.76
CA ALA A 30 10.85 -6.76 5.79
C ALA A 30 11.45 -6.97 4.41
N TYR A 31 10.63 -6.96 3.35
CA TYR A 31 11.05 -7.30 2.00
C TYR A 31 12.16 -6.36 1.44
N PRO A 32 12.06 -5.02 1.51
CA PRO A 32 13.16 -4.14 1.11
C PRO A 32 14.47 -4.41 1.88
N ILE A 33 14.39 -4.72 3.18
CA ILE A 33 15.57 -5.03 4.00
C ILE A 33 16.25 -6.31 3.49
N PHE A 34 15.45 -7.33 3.20
CA PHE A 34 15.94 -8.58 2.60
C PHE A 34 16.63 -8.32 1.25
N ILE A 35 16.06 -7.48 0.39
CA ILE A 35 16.65 -7.16 -0.91
C ILE A 35 17.99 -6.42 -0.78
N ILE A 36 18.07 -5.39 0.06
CA ILE A 36 19.34 -4.69 0.28
C ILE A 36 20.37 -5.65 0.90
N PHE A 37 19.94 -6.53 1.81
CA PHE A 37 20.82 -7.54 2.40
C PHE A 37 21.45 -8.46 1.35
N ILE A 38 20.66 -9.03 0.43
CA ILE A 38 21.23 -9.89 -0.63
C ILE A 38 22.11 -9.10 -1.62
N MET A 39 21.83 -7.81 -1.85
CA MET A 39 22.69 -6.93 -2.66
C MET A 39 24.09 -6.77 -2.07
N CYS A 40 24.20 -6.61 -0.76
CA CYS A 40 25.50 -6.52 -0.07
C CYS A 40 26.41 -7.73 -0.31
N PHE A 41 25.84 -8.86 -0.74
CA PHE A 41 26.57 -10.09 -1.08
C PHE A 41 26.63 -10.34 -2.59
N ASN A 42 26.61 -9.26 -3.39
CA ASN A 42 26.79 -9.27 -4.84
C ASN A 42 25.74 -10.09 -5.61
N TYR A 43 24.53 -10.25 -5.06
CA TYR A 43 23.43 -10.83 -5.82
C TYR A 43 22.97 -9.82 -6.88
N ASP A 44 22.98 -10.22 -8.15
CA ASP A 44 22.53 -9.35 -9.25
C ASP A 44 21.01 -9.20 -9.21
N VAL A 45 20.56 -8.05 -8.72
CA VAL A 45 19.13 -7.74 -8.62
C VAL A 45 18.62 -7.14 -9.93
N GLY A 46 19.49 -6.77 -10.87
CA GLY A 46 19.13 -6.19 -12.17
C GLY A 46 18.34 -4.87 -12.08
N ARG A 47 18.21 -4.14 -13.19
CA ARG A 47 17.52 -2.83 -13.36
C ARG A 47 18.35 -1.59 -12.99
N ILE A 48 17.72 -0.56 -12.42
CA ILE A 48 18.28 0.78 -12.30
C ILE A 48 19.53 0.83 -11.46
N ILE A 49 19.61 0.00 -10.40
CA ILE A 49 20.81 -0.05 -9.57
C ILE A 49 22.00 -0.55 -10.39
N LYS A 50 21.80 -1.54 -11.25
CA LYS A 50 22.86 -2.04 -12.15
C LYS A 50 23.23 -1.03 -13.23
N GLN A 51 22.24 -0.33 -13.78
CA GLN A 51 22.45 0.62 -14.89
C GLN A 51 23.04 1.96 -14.44
N ILE A 52 22.71 2.39 -13.22
CA ILE A 52 23.00 3.73 -12.71
C ILE A 52 23.67 3.65 -11.34
N GLY A 53 23.07 2.93 -10.40
CA GLY A 53 23.46 2.94 -8.98
C GLY A 53 24.84 2.39 -8.64
N LEU A 54 25.37 1.41 -9.40
CA LEU A 54 26.67 0.78 -9.10
C LEU A 54 27.86 1.75 -9.16
N ASN A 55 27.71 2.88 -9.85
CA ASN A 55 28.75 3.92 -9.91
C ASN A 55 28.72 4.85 -8.68
N TYR A 56 27.64 4.85 -7.90
CA TYR A 56 27.43 5.77 -6.80
C TYR A 56 27.52 5.11 -5.42
N TYR A 57 27.18 3.82 -5.31
CA TYR A 57 27.13 3.13 -4.02
C TYR A 57 28.14 2.00 -3.96
N ASN A 58 29.03 2.08 -3.00
CA ASN A 58 29.92 0.97 -2.64
C ASN A 58 29.20 0.01 -1.66
N LYS A 59 29.86 -1.11 -1.35
CA LYS A 59 29.33 -2.10 -0.39
C LYS A 59 29.12 -1.53 1.02
N GLN A 60 29.98 -0.62 1.45
CA GLN A 60 29.88 0.04 2.75
C GLN A 60 28.62 0.91 2.84
N ASP A 61 28.28 1.67 1.79
CA ASP A 61 27.08 2.50 1.74
C ASP A 61 25.82 1.65 1.85
N MET A 62 25.80 0.49 1.17
CA MET A 62 24.72 -0.49 1.29
C MET A 62 24.61 -1.07 2.71
N ILE A 63 25.73 -1.36 3.38
CA ILE A 63 25.73 -1.84 4.78
C ILE A 63 25.20 -0.74 5.71
N THR A 64 25.68 0.50 5.57
CA THR A 64 25.22 1.66 6.34
C THR A 64 23.72 1.88 6.17
N SER A 65 23.18 1.64 4.97
CA SER A 65 21.74 1.74 4.68
C SER A 65 20.89 0.71 5.43
N ILE A 66 21.39 -0.51 5.65
CA ILE A 66 20.61 -1.60 6.27
C ILE A 66 20.47 -1.40 7.77
N ILE A 67 21.50 -0.88 8.44
CA ILE A 67 21.56 -0.75 9.91
C ILE A 67 20.30 -0.06 10.49
N PRO A 68 19.92 1.17 10.07
CA PRO A 68 18.74 1.83 10.61
C PRO A 68 17.44 1.07 10.31
N LEU A 69 17.37 0.34 9.19
CA LEU A 69 16.20 -0.47 8.84
C LEU A 69 16.06 -1.70 9.72
N VAL A 70 17.16 -2.40 10.00
CA VAL A 70 17.19 -3.55 10.92
C VAL A 70 16.83 -3.11 12.33
N ILE A 71 17.41 -2.01 12.82
CA ILE A 71 17.07 -1.43 14.12
C ILE A 71 15.57 -1.09 14.18
N SER A 72 15.05 -0.40 13.15
CA SER A 72 13.63 -0.09 13.03
C SER A 72 12.76 -1.36 13.08
N TYR A 73 13.16 -2.40 12.34
CA TYR A 73 12.44 -3.68 12.31
C TYR A 73 12.43 -4.36 13.68
N ILE A 74 13.54 -4.36 14.41
CA ILE A 74 13.61 -4.89 15.78
C ILE A 74 12.65 -4.13 16.71
N PHE A 75 12.63 -2.79 16.67
CA PHE A 75 11.66 -2.00 17.45
C PHE A 75 10.22 -2.33 17.08
N ILE A 76 9.92 -2.45 15.78
CA ILE A 76 8.60 -2.85 15.28
C ILE A 76 8.21 -4.22 15.85
N LEU A 77 9.11 -5.20 15.83
CA LEU A 77 8.87 -6.52 16.40
C LEU A 77 8.60 -6.42 17.91
N ILE A 78 9.39 -5.68 18.68
CA ILE A 78 9.21 -5.50 20.12
C ILE A 78 7.83 -4.89 20.43
N ILE A 79 7.45 -3.80 19.75
CA ILE A 79 6.15 -3.15 19.93
C ILE A 79 5.01 -4.12 19.58
N SER A 80 5.18 -4.91 18.52
CA SER A 80 4.15 -5.82 18.01
C SER A 80 3.99 -7.13 18.76
N LEU A 81 4.99 -7.57 19.53
CA LEU A 81 4.91 -8.79 20.34
C LEU A 81 3.71 -8.81 21.29
N SER A 82 3.31 -7.64 21.81
CA SER A 82 2.13 -7.47 22.66
C SER A 82 0.81 -7.80 21.93
N TYR A 83 0.79 -7.69 20.61
CA TYR A 83 -0.39 -7.90 19.76
C TYR A 83 -0.38 -9.22 18.99
N ARG A 84 0.61 -10.09 19.25
CA ARG A 84 0.79 -11.34 18.49
C ARG A 84 -0.42 -12.28 18.51
N LYS A 85 -1.24 -12.23 19.56
CA LYS A 85 -2.44 -13.07 19.71
C LYS A 85 -3.73 -12.41 19.19
N THR A 86 -3.68 -11.14 18.79
CA THR A 86 -4.86 -10.38 18.37
C THR A 86 -5.28 -10.78 16.96
N ILE A 87 -6.59 -10.85 16.74
CA ILE A 87 -7.21 -11.07 15.42
C ILE A 87 -8.07 -9.84 15.10
N PHE A 88 -7.96 -9.36 13.87
CA PHE A 88 -8.72 -8.22 13.39
C PHE A 88 -10.20 -8.58 13.20
N SER A 89 -11.05 -7.64 13.61
CA SER A 89 -12.49 -7.69 13.40
C SER A 89 -13.02 -6.28 13.18
N LEU A 90 -13.99 -6.11 12.30
CA LEU A 90 -14.56 -4.83 11.94
C LEU A 90 -16.07 -4.96 11.80
N LYS A 91 -16.84 -4.08 12.44
CA LYS A 91 -18.28 -4.01 12.21
C LYS A 91 -18.56 -3.36 10.86
N THR A 92 -19.42 -3.97 10.06
CA THR A 92 -19.81 -3.41 8.76
C THR A 92 -20.63 -2.13 8.92
N ILE A 93 -20.46 -1.21 7.98
CA ILE A 93 -21.28 0.00 7.91
C ILE A 93 -22.59 -0.37 7.20
N SER A 94 -23.73 -0.06 7.81
CA SER A 94 -25.02 -0.15 7.12
C SER A 94 -25.15 1.02 6.14
N LEU A 95 -25.10 0.72 4.85
CA LEU A 95 -25.43 1.67 3.79
C LEU A 95 -26.73 1.20 3.13
N GLY A 96 -27.67 2.13 2.93
CA GLY A 96 -28.88 1.85 2.14
C GLY A 96 -28.52 1.56 0.68
N ILE A 97 -29.41 0.86 -0.03
CA ILE A 97 -29.23 0.55 -1.46
C ILE A 97 -28.95 1.82 -2.29
N PRO A 98 -29.68 2.95 -2.12
CA PRO A 98 -29.42 4.17 -2.89
C PRO A 98 -27.99 4.69 -2.71
N VAL A 99 -27.50 4.74 -1.47
CA VAL A 99 -26.14 5.20 -1.16
C VAL A 99 -25.10 4.27 -1.79
N ARG A 100 -25.36 2.96 -1.79
CA ARG A 100 -24.45 1.99 -2.42
C ARG A 100 -24.44 2.10 -3.94
N CYS A 101 -25.58 2.40 -4.57
CA CYS A 101 -25.64 2.69 -6.00
C CYS A 101 -24.83 3.95 -6.34
N ILE A 102 -25.01 5.04 -5.58
CA ILE A 102 -24.24 6.28 -5.77
C ILE A 102 -22.73 6.00 -5.65
N LEU A 103 -22.32 5.25 -4.63
CA LEU A 103 -20.91 4.88 -4.46
C LEU A 103 -20.39 4.00 -5.58
N PHE A 104 -21.21 3.09 -6.08
CA PHE A 104 -20.84 2.25 -7.22
C PHE A 104 -20.66 3.08 -8.49
N PHE A 105 -21.55 4.02 -8.78
CA PHE A 105 -21.39 4.94 -9.91
C PHE A 105 -20.16 5.83 -9.75
N LEU A 106 -19.90 6.36 -8.56
CA LEU A 106 -18.66 7.08 -8.27
C LEU A 106 -17.43 6.19 -8.46
N PHE A 107 -17.47 4.95 -7.98
CA PHE A 107 -16.40 3.98 -8.16
C PHE A 107 -16.13 3.69 -9.64
N LEU A 108 -17.18 3.55 -10.45
CA LEU A 108 -17.06 3.34 -11.89
C LEU A 108 -16.48 4.57 -12.62
N LEU A 109 -16.93 5.78 -12.27
CA LEU A 109 -16.36 7.02 -12.81
C LEU A 109 -14.87 7.15 -12.43
N ILE A 110 -14.54 6.85 -11.18
CA ILE A 110 -13.16 6.90 -10.70
C ILE A 110 -12.31 5.81 -11.36
N SER A 111 -12.84 4.64 -11.70
CA SER A 111 -12.07 3.62 -12.42
C SER A 111 -11.69 4.09 -13.83
N PHE A 112 -12.60 4.80 -14.50
CA PHE A 112 -12.33 5.45 -15.78
C PHE A 112 -11.26 6.53 -15.69
N ILE A 113 -11.28 7.34 -14.64
CA ILE A 113 -10.28 8.40 -14.42
C ILE A 113 -8.93 7.81 -14.00
N ALA A 114 -8.93 6.85 -13.08
CA ALA A 114 -7.72 6.27 -12.51
C ALA A 114 -6.96 5.41 -13.51
N TYR A 115 -7.68 4.59 -14.29
CA TYR A 115 -7.10 3.59 -15.20
C TYR A 115 -7.73 3.62 -16.60
N PRO A 116 -7.61 4.75 -17.33
CA PRO A 116 -8.23 4.90 -18.66
C PRO A 116 -7.91 3.75 -19.61
N LYS A 117 -6.65 3.32 -19.66
CA LYS A 117 -6.23 2.19 -20.50
C LYS A 117 -6.83 0.85 -20.09
N ALA A 118 -6.86 0.55 -18.80
CA ALA A 118 -7.47 -0.69 -18.31
C ALA A 118 -8.98 -0.75 -18.59
N MET A 119 -9.61 0.41 -18.72
CA MET A 119 -11.04 0.57 -19.01
C MET A 119 -11.35 0.79 -20.50
N GLY A 120 -10.34 0.77 -21.38
CA GLY A 120 -10.54 0.96 -22.82
C GLY A 120 -10.92 2.39 -23.24
N ILE A 121 -10.65 3.40 -22.39
CA ILE A 121 -10.90 4.81 -22.72
C ILE A 121 -9.75 5.43 -23.51
N SER A 122 -8.52 4.95 -23.31
CA SER A 122 -7.34 5.47 -23.99
C SER A 122 -6.29 4.39 -24.17
N ASP A 123 -5.73 4.28 -25.36
CA ASP A 123 -4.62 3.36 -25.64
C ASP A 123 -3.27 3.89 -25.13
N THR A 124 -3.18 5.21 -24.92
CA THR A 124 -1.95 5.93 -24.57
C THR A 124 -1.91 6.35 -23.10
N ILE A 125 -3.00 6.89 -22.56
CA ILE A 125 -3.07 7.36 -21.18
C ILE A 125 -3.32 6.16 -20.27
N ARG A 126 -2.29 5.80 -19.49
CA ARG A 126 -2.37 4.67 -18.56
C ARG A 126 -3.05 5.03 -17.25
N TYR A 127 -2.66 6.14 -16.66
CA TYR A 127 -3.09 6.55 -15.32
C TYR A 127 -3.63 7.97 -15.32
N ASN A 128 -4.59 8.21 -14.42
CA ASN A 128 -5.01 9.55 -13.99
C ASN A 128 -5.29 10.49 -15.17
N LEU A 129 -6.43 10.28 -15.83
CA LEU A 129 -6.98 11.16 -16.87
C LEU A 129 -7.03 12.63 -16.43
N ILE A 130 -7.16 12.85 -15.12
CA ILE A 130 -7.07 14.14 -14.46
C ILE A 130 -5.99 14.04 -13.38
N PHE A 131 -5.29 15.15 -13.14
CA PHE A 131 -4.28 15.25 -12.09
C PHE A 131 -4.79 14.74 -10.73
N GLY A 132 -4.02 13.87 -10.05
CA GLY A 132 -4.37 13.35 -8.73
C GLY A 132 -3.88 11.92 -8.46
N SER A 133 -4.21 11.38 -7.28
CA SER A 133 -3.91 9.99 -6.87
C SER A 133 -5.17 9.13 -6.91
N TRP A 134 -5.80 9.03 -8.09
CA TRP A 134 -7.14 8.43 -8.25
C TRP A 134 -7.16 6.91 -8.04
N GLY A 135 -6.05 6.21 -8.27
CA GLY A 135 -5.93 4.78 -7.98
C GLY A 135 -6.10 4.45 -6.49
N GLY A 136 -5.68 5.34 -5.60
CA GLY A 136 -5.93 5.20 -4.17
C GLY A 136 -7.41 5.42 -3.81
N VAL A 137 -8.05 6.38 -4.46
CA VAL A 137 -9.50 6.65 -4.31
C VAL A 137 -10.33 5.45 -4.76
N PHE A 138 -9.97 4.88 -5.91
CA PHE A 138 -10.56 3.66 -6.45
C PHE A 138 -10.56 2.53 -5.41
N ASN A 139 -9.42 2.26 -4.78
CA ASN A 139 -9.29 1.23 -3.75
C ASN A 139 -10.10 1.53 -2.49
N VAL A 140 -10.15 2.79 -2.07
CA VAL A 140 -10.94 3.20 -0.90
C VAL A 140 -12.43 2.96 -1.14
N LEU A 141 -12.94 3.40 -2.30
CA LEU A 141 -14.35 3.24 -2.66
C LEU A 141 -14.72 1.76 -2.78
N SER A 142 -13.86 0.93 -3.39
CA SER A 142 -14.12 -0.51 -3.51
C SER A 142 -14.27 -1.17 -2.14
N ILE A 143 -13.41 -0.82 -1.18
CA ILE A 143 -13.52 -1.33 0.20
C ILE A 143 -14.82 -0.87 0.86
N PHE A 144 -15.18 0.42 0.76
CA PHE A 144 -16.41 0.90 1.39
C PHE A 144 -17.67 0.21 0.85
N ILE A 145 -17.72 -0.04 -0.46
CA ILE A 145 -18.80 -0.80 -1.09
C ILE A 145 -18.80 -2.25 -0.58
N LEU A 146 -17.67 -2.95 -0.70
CA LEU A 146 -17.58 -4.38 -0.37
C LEU A 146 -17.76 -4.66 1.13
N PHE A 147 -17.33 -3.73 1.99
CA PHE A 147 -17.40 -3.85 3.45
C PHE A 147 -18.68 -3.25 4.04
N SER A 148 -19.57 -2.73 3.22
CA SER A 148 -20.91 -2.37 3.66
C SER A 148 -21.77 -3.60 3.93
N LYS A 149 -22.78 -3.45 4.80
CA LYS A 149 -23.76 -4.51 5.06
C LYS A 149 -24.55 -4.78 3.77
N SER A 150 -24.52 -6.02 3.31
CA SER A 150 -25.11 -6.45 2.04
C SER A 150 -25.75 -7.83 2.17
N LYS A 151 -26.62 -8.19 1.22
CA LYS A 151 -27.03 -9.59 1.02
C LYS A 151 -25.82 -10.43 0.58
N LYS A 152 -25.92 -11.76 0.68
CA LYS A 152 -24.85 -12.70 0.31
C LYS A 152 -24.48 -12.60 -1.17
N TYR A 153 -25.48 -12.48 -2.05
CA TYR A 153 -25.32 -12.29 -3.49
C TYR A 153 -25.84 -10.91 -3.87
N ASP A 154 -24.97 -9.92 -3.78
CA ASP A 154 -25.31 -8.55 -4.08
C ASP A 154 -24.65 -8.14 -5.39
N VAL A 155 -25.45 -7.74 -6.37
CA VAL A 155 -25.01 -7.37 -7.72
C VAL A 155 -23.95 -6.29 -7.66
N ILE A 156 -24.10 -5.29 -6.77
CA ILE A 156 -23.12 -4.20 -6.63
C ILE A 156 -21.75 -4.75 -6.20
N ASN A 157 -21.74 -5.72 -5.28
CA ASN A 157 -20.49 -6.34 -4.85
C ASN A 157 -19.86 -7.16 -5.97
N ILE A 158 -20.67 -7.95 -6.70
CA ILE A 158 -20.20 -8.75 -7.84
C ILE A 158 -19.55 -7.85 -8.88
N LEU A 159 -20.24 -6.78 -9.30
CA LEU A 159 -19.69 -5.82 -10.26
C LEU A 159 -18.42 -5.14 -9.75
N THR A 160 -18.37 -4.79 -8.46
CA THR A 160 -17.17 -4.21 -7.86
C THR A 160 -15.98 -5.18 -7.88
N TYR A 161 -16.21 -6.47 -7.59
CA TYR A 161 -15.19 -7.51 -7.74
C TYR A 161 -14.72 -7.66 -9.19
N THR A 162 -15.65 -7.66 -10.15
CA THR A 162 -15.33 -7.79 -11.57
C THR A 162 -14.44 -6.65 -12.04
N ILE A 163 -14.77 -5.40 -11.70
CA ILE A 163 -13.96 -4.22 -12.06
C ILE A 163 -12.57 -4.29 -11.43
N LEU A 164 -12.46 -4.70 -10.15
CA LEU A 164 -11.16 -4.90 -9.50
C LEU A 164 -10.29 -5.93 -10.23
N ILE A 165 -10.88 -7.04 -10.66
CA ILE A 165 -10.19 -8.11 -11.39
C ILE A 165 -9.77 -7.63 -12.77
N ILE A 166 -10.65 -6.91 -13.51
CA ILE A 166 -10.31 -6.32 -14.80
C ILE A 166 -9.10 -5.39 -14.67
N CYS A 167 -9.12 -4.45 -13.71
CA CYS A 167 -7.97 -3.56 -13.47
C CYS A 167 -6.68 -4.33 -13.17
N PHE A 168 -6.76 -5.38 -12.35
CA PHE A 168 -5.61 -6.20 -12.00
C PHE A 168 -5.05 -6.92 -13.23
N LEU A 169 -5.91 -7.57 -14.03
CA LEU A 169 -5.53 -8.30 -15.24
C LEU A 169 -5.00 -7.38 -16.34
N SER A 170 -5.52 -6.15 -16.45
CA SER A 170 -5.02 -5.10 -17.34
C SER A 170 -3.67 -4.51 -16.89
N GLY A 171 -3.13 -4.96 -15.75
CA GLY A 171 -1.77 -4.64 -15.31
C GLY A 171 -1.65 -3.56 -14.25
N GLU A 172 -2.76 -3.11 -13.66
CA GLU A 172 -2.78 -2.16 -12.54
C GLU A 172 -2.64 -2.86 -11.18
N ARG A 173 -1.61 -3.72 -11.15
CA ARG A 173 -1.29 -4.68 -10.08
C ARG A 173 -0.86 -4.01 -8.78
N ALA A 174 -0.08 -2.94 -8.83
CA ALA A 174 0.47 -2.29 -7.64
C ALA A 174 -0.64 -1.71 -6.73
N ASP A 175 -1.74 -1.32 -7.35
CA ASP A 175 -2.88 -0.71 -6.66
C ASP A 175 -3.89 -1.77 -6.21
N THR A 176 -4.12 -2.79 -7.02
CA THR A 176 -5.21 -3.74 -6.79
C THR A 176 -4.80 -4.97 -5.98
N ILE A 177 -3.52 -5.37 -5.98
CA ILE A 177 -3.08 -6.63 -5.39
C ILE A 177 -3.34 -6.73 -3.88
N ILE A 178 -3.05 -5.66 -3.12
CA ILE A 178 -3.26 -5.67 -1.66
C ILE A 178 -4.76 -5.64 -1.36
N THR A 179 -5.56 -4.92 -2.13
CA THR A 179 -7.02 -4.92 -2.01
C THR A 179 -7.58 -6.33 -2.24
N ILE A 180 -7.13 -7.03 -3.29
CA ILE A 180 -7.57 -8.40 -3.60
C ILE A 180 -7.12 -9.38 -2.51
N ILE A 181 -5.85 -9.32 -2.08
CA ILE A 181 -5.34 -10.16 -0.99
C ILE A 181 -6.12 -9.88 0.30
N LEU A 182 -6.41 -8.63 0.64
CA LEU A 182 -7.20 -8.27 1.80
C LEU A 182 -8.60 -8.89 1.75
N LEU A 183 -9.28 -8.81 0.59
CA LEU A 183 -10.60 -9.41 0.37
C LEU A 183 -10.56 -10.94 0.49
N PHE A 184 -9.44 -11.57 0.14
CA PHE A 184 -9.21 -12.99 0.37
C PHE A 184 -8.99 -13.30 1.87
N LEU A 185 -8.17 -12.49 2.57
CA LEU A 185 -7.84 -12.70 3.98
C LEU A 185 -9.02 -12.43 4.92
N LEU A 186 -10.00 -11.63 4.48
CA LEU A 186 -11.17 -11.26 5.26
C LEU A 186 -12.42 -12.02 4.80
N LYS A 187 -13.38 -12.19 5.71
CA LYS A 187 -14.71 -12.74 5.42
C LYS A 187 -15.78 -12.02 6.23
N LYS A 188 -17.01 -11.99 5.70
CA LYS A 188 -18.19 -11.62 6.48
C LYS A 188 -18.62 -12.83 7.33
N ASP A 189 -18.79 -12.63 8.63
CA ASP A 189 -19.36 -13.62 9.55
C ASP A 189 -20.89 -13.64 9.48
N SER A 190 -21.53 -14.56 10.22
CA SER A 190 -22.99 -14.70 10.29
C SER A 190 -23.69 -13.44 10.82
N ASN A 191 -23.00 -12.66 11.64
CA ASN A 191 -23.50 -11.40 12.22
C ASN A 191 -23.26 -10.21 11.28
N GLY A 192 -22.66 -10.46 10.11
CA GLY A 192 -22.30 -9.45 9.13
C GLY A 192 -21.11 -8.60 9.53
N ASN A 193 -20.29 -9.00 10.51
CA ASN A 193 -19.00 -8.36 10.77
C ASN A 193 -17.92 -8.94 9.86
N ILE A 194 -16.86 -8.18 9.64
CA ILE A 194 -15.70 -8.59 8.86
C ILE A 194 -14.66 -9.13 9.83
N THR A 195 -14.20 -10.35 9.59
CA THR A 195 -13.22 -11.05 10.42
C THR A 195 -12.16 -11.70 9.56
N GLU A 196 -10.98 -11.93 10.12
CA GLU A 196 -9.93 -12.67 9.42
C GLU A 196 -10.29 -14.14 9.21
N ARG A 197 -9.93 -14.67 8.05
CA ARG A 197 -10.00 -16.10 7.76
C ARG A 197 -8.89 -16.81 8.52
N LYS A 198 -9.20 -18.00 9.04
CA LYS A 198 -8.19 -18.91 9.58
C LYS A 198 -7.44 -19.55 8.40
N ILE A 199 -6.24 -19.06 8.14
CA ILE A 199 -5.34 -19.55 7.07
C ILE A 199 -4.02 -19.91 7.77
N ASN A 200 -3.53 -21.13 7.54
CA ASN A 200 -2.23 -21.53 8.07
C ASN A 200 -1.09 -20.87 7.28
N ILE A 201 0.13 -20.86 7.84
CA ILE A 201 1.25 -20.14 7.23
C ILE A 201 1.62 -20.68 5.85
N ILE A 202 1.51 -22.00 5.64
CA ILE A 202 1.81 -22.65 4.36
C ILE A 202 0.82 -22.18 3.28
N LYS A 203 -0.48 -22.18 3.57
CA LYS A 203 -1.49 -21.67 2.62
C LYS A 203 -1.27 -20.19 2.35
N LEU A 204 -0.99 -19.38 3.37
CA LEU A 204 -0.70 -17.96 3.20
C LEU A 204 0.50 -17.75 2.26
N PHE A 205 1.58 -18.50 2.47
CA PHE A 205 2.77 -18.47 1.63
C PHE A 205 2.46 -18.83 0.17
N LEU A 206 1.72 -19.92 -0.06
CA LEU A 206 1.29 -20.34 -1.41
C LEU A 206 0.44 -19.26 -2.10
N ILE A 207 -0.47 -18.61 -1.37
CA ILE A 207 -1.28 -17.51 -1.90
C ILE A 207 -0.38 -16.35 -2.33
N LEU A 208 0.55 -15.92 -1.46
CA LEU A 208 1.44 -14.79 -1.76
C LEU A 208 2.35 -15.08 -2.97
N ILE A 209 2.89 -16.29 -3.08
CA ILE A 209 3.66 -16.71 -4.25
C ILE A 209 2.80 -16.68 -5.51
N SER A 210 1.59 -17.25 -5.45
CA SER A 210 0.68 -17.30 -6.60
C SER A 210 0.36 -15.89 -7.12
N PHE A 211 0.04 -14.96 -6.20
CA PHE A 211 -0.19 -13.56 -6.55
C PHE A 211 1.06 -12.87 -7.10
N SER A 212 2.25 -13.18 -6.56
CA SER A 212 3.51 -12.60 -7.03
C SER A 212 3.87 -13.08 -8.44
N ILE A 213 3.70 -14.37 -8.73
CA ILE A 213 3.91 -14.95 -10.07
C ILE A 213 2.92 -14.34 -11.06
N LEU A 214 1.63 -14.35 -10.72
CA LEU A 214 0.58 -13.81 -11.58
C LEU A 214 0.81 -12.32 -11.88
N ALA A 215 1.12 -11.53 -10.85
CA ALA A 215 1.44 -10.12 -11.01
C ALA A 215 2.65 -9.93 -11.94
N SER A 216 3.67 -10.78 -11.84
CA SER A 216 4.89 -10.70 -12.65
C SER A 216 4.60 -11.02 -14.12
N ILE A 217 3.86 -12.09 -14.40
CA ILE A 217 3.43 -12.47 -15.75
C ILE A 217 2.61 -11.34 -16.39
N ILE A 218 1.62 -10.81 -15.67
CA ILE A 218 0.80 -9.70 -16.16
C ILE A 218 1.67 -8.48 -16.50
N GLY A 219 2.67 -8.17 -15.67
CA GLY A 219 3.57 -7.05 -15.94
C GLY A 219 4.52 -7.27 -17.12
N ALA A 220 4.96 -8.51 -17.35
CA ALA A 220 5.75 -8.87 -18.52
C ALA A 220 4.91 -8.76 -19.80
N ALA A 221 3.70 -9.32 -19.79
CA ALA A 221 2.74 -9.20 -20.89
C ALA A 221 2.45 -7.73 -21.23
N ARG A 222 2.20 -6.89 -20.21
CA ARG A 222 1.99 -5.44 -20.37
C ARG A 222 3.18 -4.72 -21.00
N SER A 223 4.39 -5.20 -20.76
CA SER A 223 5.62 -4.59 -21.25
C SER A 223 6.12 -5.24 -22.53
N ASN A 224 5.34 -6.14 -23.14
CA ASN A 224 5.71 -6.95 -24.31
C ASN A 224 7.05 -7.68 -24.13
N ILE A 225 7.38 -8.09 -22.90
CA ILE A 225 8.61 -8.83 -22.59
C ILE A 225 8.37 -10.30 -22.95
N GLN A 226 9.14 -10.82 -23.90
CA GLN A 226 9.13 -12.25 -24.22
C GLN A 226 9.82 -13.04 -23.09
N ILE A 227 9.10 -14.00 -22.50
CA ILE A 227 9.62 -14.87 -21.44
C ILE A 227 10.20 -16.12 -22.11
N GLN A 228 11.53 -16.18 -22.22
CA GLN A 228 12.24 -17.32 -22.83
C GLN A 228 12.42 -18.48 -21.83
N ASP A 229 12.75 -18.19 -20.56
CA ASP A 229 12.87 -19.17 -19.49
C ASP A 229 11.95 -18.78 -18.32
N ILE A 230 10.88 -19.55 -18.15
CA ILE A 230 9.86 -19.34 -17.11
C ILE A 230 10.46 -19.53 -15.72
N SER A 231 11.37 -20.50 -15.53
CA SER A 231 11.93 -20.84 -14.21
C SER A 231 12.84 -19.72 -13.70
N LEU A 232 13.72 -19.22 -14.57
CA LEU A 232 14.58 -18.08 -14.30
C LEU A 232 13.76 -16.81 -14.11
N PHE A 233 12.72 -16.60 -14.93
CA PHE A 233 11.82 -15.46 -14.81
C PHE A 233 11.10 -15.43 -13.47
N ILE A 234 10.53 -16.54 -13.01
CA ILE A 234 9.85 -16.64 -11.71
C ILE A 234 10.84 -16.37 -10.58
N THR A 235 12.03 -16.99 -10.63
CA THR A 235 13.06 -16.83 -9.60
C THR A 235 13.51 -15.37 -9.49
N LYS A 236 13.82 -14.72 -10.63
CA LYS A 236 14.17 -13.29 -10.66
C LYS A 236 13.01 -12.41 -10.23
N SER A 237 11.77 -12.74 -10.60
CA SER A 237 10.60 -11.94 -10.21
C SER A 237 10.30 -11.98 -8.71
N LEU A 238 10.62 -13.07 -8.02
CA LEU A 238 10.48 -13.20 -6.57
C LEU A 238 11.62 -12.54 -5.80
N LEU A 239 12.85 -12.66 -6.32
CA LEU A 239 14.07 -12.12 -5.68
C LEU A 239 14.41 -10.68 -6.10
N SER A 240 13.73 -10.16 -7.12
CA SER A 240 13.88 -8.82 -7.65
C SER A 240 12.54 -8.35 -8.23
N VAL A 241 11.57 -8.07 -7.34
CA VAL A 241 10.41 -7.29 -7.76
C VAL A 241 10.94 -5.92 -8.09
N GLY A 242 11.13 -5.63 -9.38
CA GLY A 242 11.99 -4.50 -9.67
C GLY A 242 11.41 -3.13 -9.30
N THR A 243 10.11 -3.00 -9.04
CA THR A 243 9.58 -1.78 -8.38
C THR A 243 10.19 -1.58 -6.99
N VAL A 244 10.47 -2.66 -6.25
CA VAL A 244 11.16 -2.61 -4.95
C VAL A 244 12.62 -2.20 -5.12
N VAL A 245 13.29 -2.72 -6.17
CA VAL A 245 14.67 -2.33 -6.50
C VAL A 245 14.75 -0.85 -6.87
N ASP A 246 13.79 -0.37 -7.67
CA ASP A 246 13.71 1.02 -8.10
C ASP A 246 13.58 1.97 -6.89
N VAL A 247 12.81 1.59 -5.87
CA VAL A 247 12.62 2.44 -4.67
C VAL A 247 13.75 2.31 -3.65
N ILE A 248 14.44 1.16 -3.64
CA ILE A 248 15.71 0.97 -2.92
C ILE A 248 16.78 1.90 -3.50
N HIS A 249 16.86 2.03 -4.82
CA HIS A 249 17.79 2.98 -5.46
C HIS A 249 17.58 4.41 -4.97
N VAL A 250 16.34 4.86 -4.83
CA VAL A 250 16.03 6.20 -4.28
C VAL A 250 16.46 6.30 -2.81
N TYR A 251 16.31 5.24 -2.02
CA TYR A 251 16.80 5.23 -0.64
C TYR A 251 18.33 5.30 -0.58
N LEU A 252 19.05 4.52 -1.39
CA LEU A 252 20.51 4.62 -1.48
C LEU A 252 20.96 6.00 -1.99
N SER A 253 20.22 6.59 -2.93
CA SER A 253 20.46 7.96 -3.41
C SER A 253 20.36 8.98 -2.29
N SER A 254 19.42 8.79 -1.35
CA SER A 254 19.27 9.67 -0.19
C SER A 254 20.46 9.60 0.77
N ILE A 255 21.13 8.46 0.84
CA ILE A 255 22.33 8.25 1.67
C ILE A 255 23.50 8.99 1.04
N TRP A 256 23.76 8.70 -0.24
CA TRP A 256 24.79 9.38 -1.01
C TRP A 256 24.61 10.90 -0.95
N TYR A 257 23.37 11.40 -1.09
CA TYR A 257 23.10 12.83 -1.02
C TYR A 257 23.54 13.43 0.32
N VAL A 258 23.17 12.82 1.44
CA VAL A 258 23.51 13.32 2.79
C VAL A 258 25.02 13.32 3.01
N GLU A 259 25.71 12.29 2.54
CA GLU A 259 27.17 12.19 2.66
C GLU A 259 27.90 13.28 1.86
N HIS A 260 27.36 13.73 0.72
CA HIS A 260 28.02 14.69 -0.16
C HIS A 260 27.54 16.15 0.03
N ASN A 261 26.29 16.35 0.44
CA ASN A 261 25.65 17.68 0.49
C ASN A 261 25.15 18.05 1.89
N GLY A 262 25.17 17.12 2.85
CA GLY A 262 24.58 17.30 4.18
C GLY A 262 23.06 17.12 4.21
N ASN A 263 22.47 17.37 5.37
CA ASN A 263 21.03 17.17 5.60
C ASN A 263 20.19 18.27 4.94
N SER A 264 18.98 17.91 4.50
CA SER A 264 18.00 18.85 3.94
C SER A 264 16.58 18.54 4.42
N PHE A 265 15.82 19.60 4.73
CA PHE A 265 14.43 19.48 5.15
C PHE A 265 13.43 19.57 4.00
N THR A 266 13.88 19.86 2.77
CA THR A 266 13.00 20.10 1.61
C THR A 266 12.01 18.95 1.38
N PRO A 267 12.44 17.66 1.30
CA PRO A 267 11.52 16.55 1.10
C PRO A 267 10.56 16.31 2.27
N LEU A 268 10.98 16.67 3.49
CA LEU A 268 10.13 16.57 4.68
C LEU A 268 9.05 17.66 4.67
N PHE A 269 9.39 18.89 4.31
CA PHE A 269 8.41 19.97 4.17
C PHE A 269 7.38 19.67 3.09
N ASN A 270 7.76 19.01 1.99
CA ASN A 270 6.80 18.54 1.00
C ASN A 270 5.74 17.60 1.62
N ILE A 271 6.15 16.67 2.49
CA ILE A 271 5.22 15.79 3.21
C ILE A 271 4.27 16.61 4.08
N ILE A 272 4.79 17.56 4.84
CA ILE A 272 3.99 18.42 5.74
C ILE A 272 2.99 19.25 4.95
N LYS A 273 3.42 19.93 3.88
CA LYS A 273 2.55 20.70 2.97
C LYS A 273 1.44 19.83 2.38
N SER A 274 1.73 18.56 2.09
CA SER A 274 0.74 17.62 1.54
C SER A 274 -0.43 17.33 2.50
N PHE A 275 -0.24 17.49 3.82
CA PHE A 275 -1.33 17.34 4.79
C PHE A 275 -2.33 18.49 4.73
N ILE A 276 -1.85 19.71 4.47
CA ILE A 276 -2.68 20.92 4.49
C ILE A 276 -3.64 20.86 3.28
N PRO A 277 -4.96 20.85 3.48
CA PRO A 277 -5.91 20.94 2.37
C PRO A 277 -5.70 22.25 1.62
N LEU A 278 -5.71 22.21 0.28
CA LEU A 278 -5.65 23.40 -0.61
C LEU A 278 -4.34 24.21 -0.57
N ALA A 279 -3.33 23.82 0.21
CA ALA A 279 -2.01 24.40 0.10
C ALA A 279 -1.36 23.95 -1.22
N GLY A 280 -1.13 24.88 -2.14
CA GLY A 280 -0.33 24.63 -3.34
C GLY A 280 1.12 24.27 -2.99
N GLY A 281 1.80 23.55 -3.88
CA GLY A 281 3.25 23.30 -3.79
C GLY A 281 3.69 22.06 -2.99
N GLY A 282 2.78 21.33 -2.35
CA GLY A 282 3.07 20.04 -1.73
C GLY A 282 2.49 18.85 -2.51
N GLY A 283 3.07 17.65 -2.37
CA GLY A 283 2.48 16.40 -2.84
C GLY A 283 3.38 15.56 -3.73
N VAL A 284 2.73 14.72 -4.51
CA VAL A 284 3.39 13.78 -5.43
C VAL A 284 4.03 14.50 -6.63
N SER A 285 3.41 15.59 -7.08
CA SER A 285 3.86 16.36 -8.25
C SER A 285 4.78 17.52 -7.90
N SER A 286 5.07 17.75 -6.62
CA SER A 286 5.95 18.83 -6.21
C SER A 286 7.39 18.48 -6.56
N GLU A 287 8.17 19.45 -7.05
CA GLU A 287 9.63 19.30 -7.23
C GLU A 287 10.34 19.00 -5.91
N GLU A 288 9.73 19.39 -4.78
CA GLU A 288 10.20 19.05 -3.43
C GLU A 288 9.92 17.57 -3.06
N ASN A 289 9.28 16.78 -3.92
CA ASN A 289 9.16 15.33 -3.71
C ASN A 289 10.53 14.67 -3.73
N ILE A 290 10.74 13.68 -2.87
CA ILE A 290 12.01 12.97 -2.73
C ILE A 290 12.61 12.50 -4.05
N THR A 291 11.78 12.00 -4.96
CA THR A 291 12.24 11.53 -6.26
C THR A 291 12.82 12.67 -7.08
N TRP A 292 12.05 13.75 -7.23
CA TRP A 292 12.40 14.90 -8.06
C TRP A 292 13.58 15.66 -7.47
N PHE A 293 13.57 15.85 -6.15
CA PHE A 293 14.67 16.42 -5.40
C PHE A 293 15.99 15.68 -5.65
N LEU A 294 15.98 14.34 -5.55
CA LEU A 294 17.17 13.52 -5.77
C LEU A 294 17.56 13.38 -7.24
N ASN A 295 16.62 13.52 -8.17
CA ASN A 295 16.88 13.43 -9.61
C ASN A 295 17.83 14.52 -10.12
N ASN A 296 17.99 15.61 -9.38
CA ASN A 296 18.99 16.66 -9.64
C ASN A 296 20.43 16.20 -9.37
N TYR A 297 20.61 15.06 -8.69
CA TYR A 297 21.92 14.56 -8.24
C TYR A 297 22.21 13.16 -8.81
N ILE A 298 21.26 12.25 -8.68
CA ILE A 298 21.34 10.89 -9.21
C ILE A 298 20.05 10.61 -9.95
N HIS A 299 20.13 10.12 -11.18
CA HIS A 299 18.92 9.82 -11.95
C HIS A 299 18.07 8.75 -11.25
N ASN A 300 16.76 9.02 -11.10
CA ASN A 300 15.80 8.18 -10.41
C ASN A 300 14.57 7.90 -11.28
N VAL A 301 14.07 6.65 -11.29
CA VAL A 301 12.91 6.22 -12.13
C VAL A 301 11.54 6.39 -11.46
N GLY A 302 11.46 7.11 -10.34
CA GLY A 302 10.19 7.35 -9.64
C GLY A 302 10.02 6.52 -8.37
N GLY A 303 9.34 7.13 -7.39
CA GLY A 303 9.05 6.52 -6.10
C GLY A 303 10.14 6.75 -5.08
N GLY A 304 10.11 6.00 -3.99
CA GLY A 304 11.08 6.06 -2.92
C GLY A 304 10.53 5.45 -1.65
N LEU A 305 11.39 4.72 -0.95
CA LEU A 305 11.02 4.17 0.34
C LEU A 305 10.50 5.29 1.25
N PHE A 306 9.40 5.04 1.92
CA PHE A 306 8.64 6.08 2.62
C PHE A 306 9.42 6.82 3.72
N TYR A 307 10.50 6.23 4.19
CA TYR A 307 11.43 6.79 5.16
C TYR A 307 12.62 7.56 4.52
N SER A 308 12.84 7.50 3.21
CA SER A 308 13.93 8.23 2.54
C SER A 308 13.93 9.75 2.80
N PRO A 309 12.77 10.46 2.81
CA PRO A 309 12.72 11.88 3.18
C PRO A 309 13.24 12.17 4.58
N PHE A 310 13.04 11.23 5.51
CA PHE A 310 13.49 11.35 6.89
C PHE A 310 14.98 11.05 7.03
N TYR A 311 15.53 10.21 6.14
CA TYR A 311 16.98 10.06 6.01
C TYR A 311 17.62 11.37 5.55
N ILE A 312 17.08 12.05 4.54
CA ILE A 312 17.65 13.35 4.10
C ILE A 312 17.60 14.40 5.21
N ALA A 313 16.53 14.43 6.01
CA ALA A 313 16.38 15.43 7.06
C ALA A 313 17.25 15.17 8.30
N PHE A 314 17.37 13.91 8.73
CA PHE A 314 17.95 13.54 10.03
C PHE A 314 18.88 12.32 9.98
N SER A 315 19.34 11.94 8.80
CA SER A 315 20.16 10.76 8.56
C SER A 315 19.50 9.48 9.15
N SER A 316 20.28 8.54 9.65
CA SER A 316 19.80 7.28 10.23
C SER A 316 18.76 7.43 11.35
N TYR A 317 18.84 8.51 12.15
CA TYR A 317 17.90 8.76 13.25
C TYR A 317 16.47 9.03 12.74
N GLY A 318 16.35 9.76 11.63
CA GLY A 318 15.06 10.05 11.02
C GLY A 318 14.33 8.79 10.56
N VAL A 319 15.07 7.85 9.96
CA VAL A 319 14.52 6.56 9.54
C VAL A 319 13.99 5.77 10.72
N ILE A 320 14.77 5.66 11.80
CA ILE A 320 14.37 4.91 13.00
C ILE A 320 13.13 5.52 13.64
N LEU A 321 13.16 6.83 13.90
CA LEU A 321 12.06 7.54 14.56
C LEU A 321 10.77 7.43 13.74
N PHE A 322 10.84 7.68 12.43
CA PHE A 322 9.66 7.68 11.60
C PHE A 322 9.05 6.28 11.44
N ASN A 323 9.87 5.24 11.30
CA ASN A 323 9.37 3.86 11.26
C ASN A 323 8.67 3.45 12.56
N ILE A 324 9.18 3.90 13.71
CA ILE A 324 8.52 3.69 15.01
C ILE A 324 7.16 4.40 15.03
N ILE A 325 7.09 5.69 14.65
CA ILE A 325 5.84 6.46 14.61
C ILE A 325 4.82 5.82 13.66
N TYR A 326 5.28 5.43 12.46
CA TYR A 326 4.48 4.74 11.46
C TYR A 326 3.84 3.46 12.01
N PHE A 327 4.64 2.69 12.75
CA PHE A 327 4.17 1.45 13.34
C PHE A 327 3.27 1.63 14.57
N LEU A 328 3.53 2.66 15.39
CA LEU A 328 2.63 3.06 16.46
C LEU A 328 1.26 3.45 15.90
N PHE A 329 1.21 4.18 14.78
CA PHE A 329 -0.04 4.49 14.10
C PHE A 329 -0.74 3.23 13.55
N PHE A 330 0.01 2.32 12.92
CA PHE A 330 -0.53 1.04 12.43
C PHE A 330 -1.17 0.24 13.58
N THR A 331 -0.44 0.05 14.68
CA THR A 331 -0.92 -0.73 15.83
C THR A 331 -2.07 -0.05 16.56
N PHE A 332 -2.04 1.28 16.70
CA PHE A 332 -3.13 2.07 17.26
C PHE A 332 -4.42 1.85 16.47
N THR A 333 -4.37 1.98 15.15
CA THR A 333 -5.55 1.86 14.29
C THR A 333 -6.06 0.41 14.20
N PHE A 334 -5.16 -0.57 14.16
CA PHE A 334 -5.48 -2.00 14.15
C PHE A 334 -6.29 -2.45 15.38
N LYS A 335 -5.86 -2.01 16.58
CA LYS A 335 -6.46 -2.45 17.86
C LYS A 335 -7.64 -1.61 18.33
N ASN A 336 -7.89 -0.47 17.69
CA ASN A 336 -8.84 0.50 18.21
C ASN A 336 -10.24 -0.09 18.32
N LYS A 337 -10.96 0.14 19.43
CA LYS A 337 -12.34 -0.36 19.57
C LYS A 337 -13.33 0.37 18.66
N ASN A 338 -13.01 1.59 18.25
CA ASN A 338 -13.85 2.40 17.38
C ASN A 338 -13.78 1.89 15.93
N ASN A 339 -14.93 1.46 15.38
CA ASN A 339 -15.02 0.97 14.01
C ASN A 339 -14.58 2.00 12.97
N TYR A 340 -14.84 3.30 13.17
CA TYR A 340 -14.40 4.35 12.25
C TYR A 340 -12.86 4.38 12.13
N ILE A 341 -12.16 4.21 13.26
CA ILE A 341 -10.70 4.12 13.27
C ILE A 341 -10.22 2.81 12.62
N LYS A 342 -10.95 1.70 12.78
CA LYS A 342 -10.64 0.46 12.07
C LYS A 342 -10.86 0.56 10.55
N TYR A 343 -11.76 1.43 10.05
CA TYR A 343 -11.82 1.72 8.61
C TYR A 343 -10.59 2.48 8.14
N ILE A 344 -10.08 3.43 8.93
CA ILE A 344 -8.79 4.09 8.66
C ILE A 344 -7.68 3.05 8.59
N PHE A 345 -7.66 2.07 9.49
CA PHE A 345 -6.72 0.95 9.42
C PHE A 345 -6.82 0.21 8.08
N ILE A 346 -8.03 -0.16 7.63
CA ILE A 346 -8.19 -0.86 6.34
C ILE A 346 -7.68 -0.02 5.17
N VAL A 347 -7.99 1.28 5.14
CA VAL A 347 -7.52 2.16 4.07
C VAL A 347 -6.00 2.33 4.11
N PHE A 348 -5.42 2.49 5.30
CA PHE A 348 -3.99 2.48 5.48
C PHE A 348 -3.37 1.15 5.02
N TYR A 349 -4.05 0.04 5.28
CA TYR A 349 -3.61 -1.30 4.92
C TYR A 349 -3.61 -1.56 3.40
N ILE A 350 -4.68 -1.20 2.68
CA ILE A 350 -4.72 -1.38 1.22
C ILE A 350 -3.71 -0.49 0.49
N MET A 351 -3.33 0.63 1.11
CA MET A 351 -2.34 1.57 0.57
C MET A 351 -0.89 1.20 0.92
N GLN A 352 -0.62 0.08 1.60
CA GLN A 352 0.71 -0.24 2.12
C GLN A 352 1.80 -0.29 1.04
N CYS A 353 1.58 -0.94 -0.11
CA CYS A 353 2.55 -0.91 -1.20
C CYS A 353 2.79 0.51 -1.70
N ARG A 354 1.73 1.33 -1.82
CA ARG A 354 1.88 2.72 -2.26
C ARG A 354 2.66 3.56 -1.28
N ILE A 355 2.33 3.45 0.00
CA ILE A 355 3.01 4.17 1.07
C ILE A 355 4.47 3.73 1.07
N GLN A 356 4.74 2.44 1.23
CA GLN A 356 6.09 1.95 1.42
C GLN A 356 6.99 2.19 0.21
N TRP A 357 6.46 2.15 -1.02
CA TRP A 357 7.26 2.26 -2.24
C TRP A 357 7.26 3.66 -2.85
N TYR A 358 6.22 4.47 -2.70
CA TYR A 358 6.16 5.80 -3.33
C TYR A 358 6.10 6.94 -2.32
N GLY A 359 6.01 6.63 -1.02
CA GLY A 359 6.01 7.59 0.06
C GLY A 359 4.63 7.90 0.63
N ILE A 360 4.62 8.48 1.83
CA ILE A 360 3.40 8.75 2.59
C ILE A 360 2.49 9.80 1.92
N THR A 361 3.02 10.64 1.02
CA THR A 361 2.25 11.64 0.27
C THR A 361 1.14 11.02 -0.59
N TYR A 362 1.35 9.81 -1.11
CA TYR A 362 0.36 9.08 -1.91
C TYR A 362 -0.86 8.63 -1.09
N PHE A 363 -0.72 8.50 0.24
CA PHE A 363 -1.83 8.14 1.13
C PHE A 363 -2.78 9.31 1.37
N PHE A 364 -2.29 10.56 1.38
CA PHE A 364 -3.07 11.68 1.87
C PHE A 364 -4.32 12.00 1.04
N THR A 365 -4.27 11.84 -0.28
CA THR A 365 -5.47 12.01 -1.11
C THR A 365 -6.55 11.00 -0.73
N SER A 366 -6.17 9.73 -0.61
CA SER A 366 -7.04 8.62 -0.21
C SER A 366 -7.55 8.78 1.23
N PHE A 367 -6.71 9.27 2.13
CA PHE A 367 -7.05 9.53 3.52
C PHE A 367 -8.05 10.68 3.67
N LYS A 368 -7.84 11.81 3.01
CA LYS A 368 -8.77 12.96 3.01
C LYS A 368 -10.16 12.53 2.53
N LEU A 369 -10.23 11.74 1.46
CA LEU A 369 -11.50 11.19 0.95
C LEU A 369 -12.13 10.17 1.90
N THR A 370 -11.33 9.34 2.55
CA THR A 370 -11.81 8.42 3.59
C THR A 370 -12.45 9.20 4.73
N LEU A 371 -11.78 10.25 5.23
CA LEU A 371 -12.33 11.10 6.28
C LEU A 371 -13.63 11.77 5.84
N LEU A 372 -13.65 12.36 4.64
CA LEU A 372 -14.86 12.97 4.07
C LEU A 372 -16.02 11.96 4.03
N PHE A 373 -15.77 10.75 3.54
CA PHE A 373 -16.79 9.73 3.44
C PHE A 373 -17.28 9.24 4.82
N LEU A 374 -16.38 9.06 5.78
CA LEU A 374 -16.75 8.72 7.15
C LEU A 374 -17.57 9.83 7.82
N ILE A 375 -17.23 11.09 7.56
CA ILE A 375 -17.99 12.26 8.03
C ILE A 375 -19.39 12.26 7.40
N ILE A 376 -19.51 12.08 6.09
CA ILE A 376 -20.80 12.01 5.39
C ILE A 376 -21.66 10.88 5.96
N ILE A 377 -21.11 9.67 6.13
CA ILE A 377 -21.85 8.56 6.74
C ILE A 377 -22.30 8.89 8.17
N TYR A 378 -21.42 9.50 8.95
CA TYR A 378 -21.73 9.90 10.33
C TYR A 378 -22.91 10.87 10.36
N PHE A 379 -22.93 11.88 9.49
CA PHE A 379 -24.04 12.82 9.37
C PHE A 379 -25.32 12.16 8.83
N LEU A 380 -25.23 11.35 7.77
CA LEU A 380 -26.39 10.64 7.20
C LEU A 380 -27.06 9.69 8.21
N LYS A 381 -26.30 9.11 9.15
CA LYS A 381 -26.86 8.30 10.23
C LYS A 381 -27.55 9.12 11.33
N LYS A 382 -27.19 10.40 11.49
CA LYS A 382 -27.81 11.32 12.45
C LYS A 382 -29.08 11.98 11.92
N PHE A 383 -29.34 11.95 10.61
CA PHE A 383 -30.63 12.38 10.09
C PHE A 383 -31.73 11.43 10.60
N PRO A 384 -32.73 11.93 11.36
CA PRO A 384 -33.79 11.09 11.87
C PRO A 384 -34.57 10.47 10.71
N LYS A 385 -34.91 9.18 10.83
CA LYS A 385 -35.86 8.46 9.96
C LYS A 385 -37.30 8.98 10.11
N LYS A 386 -37.50 10.31 10.09
CA LYS A 386 -38.82 10.93 10.30
C LYS A 386 -39.72 10.90 9.06
N LEU A 387 -39.20 10.51 7.89
CA LEU A 387 -39.95 10.54 6.63
C LEU A 387 -40.66 9.22 6.25
N SER A 388 -40.72 8.21 7.15
CA SER A 388 -41.41 6.95 6.85
C SER A 388 -42.73 6.73 7.60
N ASN A 389 -43.25 7.72 8.31
CA ASN A 389 -44.51 7.58 9.09
C ASN A 389 -45.74 8.23 8.45
N GLU A 390 -45.65 8.80 7.25
CA GLU A 390 -46.80 9.47 6.58
C GLU A 390 -47.61 8.57 5.64
N LYS A 391 -47.66 7.25 5.87
CA LYS A 391 -48.51 6.34 5.07
C LYS A 391 -49.65 5.63 5.81
N ASN A 392 -49.92 5.98 7.07
CA ASN A 392 -51.05 5.39 7.82
C ASN A 392 -52.13 6.39 8.27
N ILE A 393 -52.19 7.57 7.64
CA ILE A 393 -53.33 8.49 7.83
C ILE A 393 -53.94 8.73 6.45
N ILE A 394 -54.74 7.78 5.98
CA ILE A 394 -55.96 7.93 5.16
C ILE A 394 -56.51 6.51 5.06
N HIS A 395 -57.44 6.19 5.96
CA HIS A 395 -58.64 5.37 5.77
C HIS A 395 -59.26 5.18 7.16
N LYS A 396 -60.05 6.18 7.55
CA LYS A 396 -61.19 6.01 8.45
C LYS A 396 -62.44 6.25 7.62
#